data_AF-A0AAE0E9S0-F1
#
_entry.id   AF-A0AAE0E9S0-F1
#
_cell.length_a   1.000
_cell.length_b   1.000
_cell.length_c   1.000
_cell.angle_alpha   90.00
_cell.angle_beta   90.00
_cell.angle_gamma   90.00
#
_symmetry.space_group_name_H-M   'P 1'
#
loop_
_entity.id
_entity.type
_entity.pdbx_description
1 polymer ?
#
loop_
_entity_poly.entity_id
_entity_poly.type
_entity_poly.pdbx_seq_one_letter_code
_entity_poly.pdbx_strand_id
1 'polypeptide(L)'
;MNFNIGGPSHFTYSSFDDDKNQVTHGGSIPSHIVINRDQESTNRSLFNDYFTKNPRYNDQMFRRRFRMDRSLFLRIVNVAEARDNYFVQ
;
A
#
# COMPACT_ATOMS: atom_id res chain seq x y z
N MET A 1 -2.88 31.53 -41.27
CA MET A 1 -4.03 32.29 -40.71
C MET A 1 -3.93 32.18 -39.20
N ASN A 2 -3.80 33.30 -38.50
CA ASN A 2 -3.57 33.33 -37.05
C ASN A 2 -4.92 33.40 -36.33
N PHE A 3 -5.14 32.54 -35.34
CA PHE A 3 -6.18 32.76 -34.35
C PHE A 3 -5.59 32.60 -32.95
N ASN A 4 -5.64 33.70 -32.21
CA ASN A 4 -5.25 33.82 -30.81
C ASN A 4 -6.51 33.58 -29.96
N ILE A 5 -6.50 32.61 -29.05
CA ILE A 5 -7.56 32.45 -28.04
C ILE A 5 -6.91 32.08 -26.71
N GLY A 6 -7.28 32.82 -25.65
CA GLY A 6 -6.63 32.83 -24.33
C GLY A 6 -6.71 31.52 -23.53
N GLY A 7 -5.86 31.42 -22.49
CA GLY A 7 -5.73 30.25 -21.61
C GLY A 7 -6.83 30.13 -20.54
N PRO A 8 -6.58 29.46 -19.40
CA PRO A 8 -5.68 28.34 -19.15
C PRO A 8 -6.43 27.05 -18.73
N SER A 9 -5.69 25.92 -18.76
CA SER A 9 -5.97 24.63 -18.11
C SER A 9 -7.21 23.83 -18.57
N HIS A 10 -7.05 23.05 -19.64
CA HIS A 10 -7.78 21.80 -19.82
C HIS A 10 -6.75 20.72 -20.20
N PHE A 11 -6.44 19.83 -19.27
CA PHE A 11 -5.55 18.69 -19.53
C PHE A 11 -6.20 17.80 -20.60
N THR A 12 -5.63 17.75 -21.80
CA THR A 12 -6.07 16.84 -22.84
C THR A 12 -5.35 15.51 -22.69
N TYR A 13 -6.12 14.42 -22.58
CA TYR A 13 -5.61 13.08 -22.85
C TYR A 13 -5.61 12.90 -24.37
N SER A 14 -4.44 12.73 -24.98
CA SER A 14 -4.32 12.38 -26.39
C SER A 14 -4.62 10.89 -26.58
N SER A 15 -5.58 10.59 -27.45
CA SER A 15 -5.89 9.25 -27.96
C SER A 15 -4.62 8.60 -28.53
N PHE A 16 -4.23 7.45 -28.02
CA PHE A 16 -3.16 6.63 -28.59
C PHE A 16 -3.82 5.51 -29.41
N ASP A 17 -4.04 5.78 -30.70
CA ASP A 17 -4.18 4.73 -31.69
C ASP A 17 -3.14 5.02 -32.78
N ASP A 18 -2.02 4.29 -32.75
CA ASP A 18 -1.28 4.01 -33.97
C ASP A 18 -0.70 2.60 -33.89
N ASP A 19 -1.01 1.85 -34.93
CA ASP A 19 -1.02 0.41 -35.01
C ASP A 19 0.26 -0.05 -35.71
N LYS A 20 1.28 -0.51 -34.94
CA LYS A 20 2.39 -1.33 -35.48
C LYS A 20 2.88 -2.40 -34.50
N ASN A 21 2.45 -3.62 -34.82
CA ASN A 21 3.07 -4.91 -34.52
C ASN A 21 4.56 -4.85 -34.15
N GLN A 22 4.88 -4.96 -32.86
CA GLN A 22 6.19 -5.37 -32.35
C GLN A 22 5.98 -6.22 -31.10
N VAL A 23 6.26 -7.52 -31.18
CA VAL A 23 6.28 -8.41 -30.01
C VAL A 23 7.47 -7.99 -29.13
N THR A 24 7.20 -7.23 -28.08
CA THR A 24 8.23 -6.70 -27.18
C THR A 24 8.36 -7.61 -25.97
N HIS A 25 9.46 -8.35 -25.88
CA HIS A 25 9.76 -9.22 -24.75
C HIS A 25 10.05 -8.39 -23.48
N GLY A 26 9.11 -8.41 -22.53
CA GLY A 26 9.35 -8.53 -21.08
C GLY A 26 10.16 -7.44 -20.35
N GLY A 27 10.09 -6.17 -20.76
CA GLY A 27 10.67 -5.05 -20.00
C GLY A 27 9.68 -4.41 -19.00
N SER A 28 10.19 -3.72 -17.98
CA SER A 28 9.37 -2.90 -17.06
C SER A 28 8.55 -1.87 -17.84
N ILE A 29 7.23 -1.82 -17.57
CA ILE A 29 6.34 -0.83 -18.16
C ILE A 29 6.81 0.57 -17.72
N PRO A 30 7.13 1.52 -18.62
CA PRO A 30 7.68 2.85 -18.30
C PRO A 30 6.74 3.79 -17.53
N SER A 31 5.65 3.26 -16.96
CA SER A 31 4.49 4.03 -16.48
C SER A 31 4.11 3.69 -15.03
N HIS A 32 4.99 3.03 -14.27
CA HIS A 32 4.69 2.67 -12.88
C HIS A 32 4.66 3.91 -11.97
N ILE A 33 3.46 4.34 -11.60
CA ILE A 33 3.25 5.43 -10.65
C ILE A 33 3.35 4.87 -9.23
N VAL A 34 4.31 5.37 -8.46
CA VAL A 34 4.40 5.08 -7.02
C VAL A 34 3.38 5.96 -6.30
N ILE A 35 2.31 5.34 -5.81
CA ILE A 35 1.29 6.03 -5.01
C ILE A 35 1.70 5.96 -3.54
N ASN A 36 1.82 7.12 -2.89
CA ASN A 36 1.97 7.18 -1.45
C ASN A 36 0.65 6.76 -0.79
N ARG A 37 0.67 5.62 -0.07
CA ARG A 37 -0.50 5.05 0.61
C ARG A 37 -0.61 5.47 2.08
N ASP A 38 0.20 6.43 2.51
CA ASP A 38 0.31 6.84 3.92
C ASP A 38 0.49 5.62 4.84
N GLN A 39 1.54 4.84 4.53
CA GLN A 39 1.81 3.56 5.18
C GLN A 39 1.99 3.71 6.68
N GLU A 40 2.59 4.82 7.13
CA GLU A 40 2.78 5.06 8.55
C GLU A 40 1.46 5.25 9.31
N SER A 41 0.50 6.00 8.75
CA SER A 41 -0.80 6.18 9.40
C SER A 41 -1.59 4.87 9.42
N THR A 42 -1.46 4.06 8.37
CA THR A 42 -2.04 2.72 8.31
C THR A 42 -1.44 1.83 9.39
N ASN A 43 -0.12 1.85 9.58
CA ASN A 43 0.56 1.09 10.63
C ASN A 43 0.12 1.53 12.04
N ARG A 44 0.07 2.85 12.30
CA ARG A 44 -0.42 3.39 13.57
C ARG A 44 -1.86 2.97 13.85
N SER A 45 -2.73 3.03 12.83
CA SER A 45 -4.12 2.62 12.96
C SER A 45 -4.25 1.12 13.26
N LEU A 46 -3.49 0.27 12.57
CA LEU A 46 -3.44 -1.17 12.83
C LEU A 46 -3.00 -1.46 14.28
N PHE A 47 -1.97 -0.77 14.75
CA PHE A 47 -1.51 -0.90 16.13
C PHE A 47 -2.60 -0.50 17.13
N ASN A 48 -3.21 0.66 16.88
CA ASN A 48 -4.29 1.18 17.73
C ASN A 48 -5.50 0.25 17.80
N ASP A 49 -5.85 -0.38 16.69
CA ASP A 49 -7.04 -1.21 16.58
C ASP A 49 -6.93 -2.56 17.29
N TYR A 50 -5.73 -3.15 17.35
CA TYR A 50 -5.55 -4.54 17.80
C TYR A 50 -4.57 -4.73 18.96
N PHE A 51 -3.60 -3.83 19.13
CA PHE A 51 -2.46 -4.05 20.02
C PHE A 51 -2.42 -3.09 21.22
N THR A 52 -3.24 -2.04 21.23
CA THR A 52 -3.39 -1.16 22.39
C THR A 52 -4.06 -1.85 23.59
N LYS A 53 -3.97 -1.21 24.76
CA LYS A 53 -4.59 -1.70 26.00
C LYS A 53 -6.12 -1.87 25.88
N ASN A 54 -6.76 -0.97 25.14
CA ASN A 54 -8.20 -1.02 24.85
C ASN A 54 -8.37 -1.12 23.32
N PRO A 55 -8.18 -2.31 22.73
CA PRO A 55 -8.24 -2.47 21.29
C PRO A 55 -9.66 -2.17 20.79
N ARG A 56 -9.75 -1.57 19.61
CA ARG A 56 -11.04 -1.29 18.95
C ARG A 56 -11.79 -2.58 18.60
N TYR A 57 -11.05 -3.65 18.31
CA TYR A 57 -11.60 -4.95 17.94
C TYR A 57 -11.25 -6.02 18.96
N ASN A 58 -12.22 -6.88 19.26
CA ASN A 58 -12.05 -8.00 20.17
C ASN A 58 -11.25 -9.16 19.53
N ASP A 59 -10.85 -10.13 20.36
CA ASP A 59 -10.05 -11.28 19.92
C ASP A 59 -10.75 -12.14 18.87
N GLN A 60 -12.09 -12.23 18.89
CA GLN A 60 -12.84 -12.97 17.88
C GLN A 60 -12.69 -12.33 16.50
N MET A 61 -12.74 -11.00 16.42
CA MET A 61 -12.53 -10.26 15.16
C MET A 61 -11.07 -10.37 14.70
N PHE A 62 -10.11 -10.30 15.63
CA PHE A 62 -8.69 -10.54 15.32
C PHE A 62 -8.51 -11.93 14.68
N ARG A 63 -9.06 -12.98 15.31
CA ARG A 63 -8.99 -14.34 14.80
C ARG A 63 -9.69 -14.52 13.45
N ARG A 64 -10.81 -13.83 13.20
CA ARG A 64 -11.46 -13.86 11.88
C ARG A 64 -10.60 -13.21 10.79
N ARG A 65 -9.88 -12.13 11.11
CA ARG A 65 -9.08 -11.35 10.15
C ARG A 65 -7.73 -12.01 9.87
N PHE A 66 -6.97 -12.34 10.91
CA PHE A 66 -5.61 -12.88 10.82
C PHE A 66 -5.57 -14.40 10.85
N ARG A 67 -6.70 -15.06 11.14
CA ARG A 67 -6.82 -16.52 11.22
C ARG A 67 -5.91 -17.14 12.28
N MET A 68 -5.49 -16.33 13.26
CA MET A 68 -4.62 -16.68 14.38
C MET A 68 -5.17 -16.10 15.67
N ASP A 69 -4.85 -16.77 16.78
CA ASP A 69 -5.16 -16.24 18.10
C ASP A 69 -4.18 -15.12 18.47
N ARG A 70 -4.65 -14.09 19.19
CA ARG A 70 -3.82 -12.93 19.55
C ARG A 70 -2.65 -13.35 20.44
N SER A 71 -2.89 -14.29 21.34
CA SER A 71 -1.87 -14.89 22.21
C SER A 71 -0.74 -15.56 21.43
N LEU A 72 -1.08 -16.32 20.39
CA LEU A 72 -0.11 -16.97 19.51
C LEU A 72 0.72 -15.95 18.73
N PHE A 73 0.08 -14.90 18.21
CA PHE A 73 0.77 -13.82 17.52
C PHE A 73 1.83 -13.17 18.41
N LEU A 74 1.48 -12.81 19.65
CA LEU A 74 2.41 -12.21 20.60
C LEU A 74 3.57 -13.15 20.95
N ARG A 75 3.33 -14.47 21.03
CA ARG A 75 4.40 -15.45 21.25
C ARG A 75 5.38 -15.48 20.07
N ILE A 76 4.88 -15.41 18.83
CA ILE A 76 5.74 -15.36 17.64
C ILE A 76 6.59 -14.08 17.64
N VAL A 77 5.97 -12.94 17.94
CA VAL A 77 6.67 -11.65 18.04
C VAL A 77 7.79 -11.71 19.08
N ASN A 78 7.49 -12.17 20.29
CA ASN A 78 8.50 -12.29 21.36
C ASN A 78 9.66 -13.21 20.94
N VAL A 79 9.37 -14.35 20.30
CA VAL A 79 10.41 -15.26 19.78
C VAL A 79 11.23 -14.62 18.66
N ALA A 80 10.63 -13.77 17.82
CA ALA A 80 11.32 -13.05 16.76
C ALA A 80 12.24 -11.96 17.33
N GLU A 81 11.72 -11.13 18.25
CA GLU A 81 12.48 -10.09 18.98
C GLU A 81 13.65 -10.68 19.75
N ALA A 82 13.48 -11.84 20.39
CA ALA A 82 14.55 -12.51 21.12
C ALA A 82 15.65 -13.09 20.23
N ARG A 83 15.37 -13.34 18.94
CA ARG A 83 16.32 -13.96 18.01
C ARG A 83 17.06 -12.96 17.15
N ASP A 84 16.43 -11.83 16.81
CA ASP A 84 16.98 -10.87 15.86
C ASP A 84 16.67 -9.43 16.29
N ASN A 85 17.74 -8.65 16.44
CA ASN A 85 17.71 -7.24 16.82
C ASN A 85 16.95 -6.36 15.81
N TYR A 86 16.75 -6.82 14.58
CA TYR A 86 15.94 -6.11 13.59
C TYR A 86 14.52 -5.81 14.08
N PHE A 87 13.97 -6.67 14.95
CA PHE A 87 12.61 -6.54 15.47
C PHE A 87 12.50 -5.71 16.77
N VAL A 88 13.60 -5.25 17.35
CA VAL A 88 13.64 -4.55 18.65
C VAL A 88 13.65 -3.01 18.49
N GLN A 89 12.99 -2.48 17.45
CA GLN A 89 13.08 -1.07 17.03
C GLN A 89 12.60 -0.06 18.07
#